data_AF-A0A326GCA7-F1
#
_entry.id   AF-A0A326GCA7-F1
#
_cell.length_a   1.000
_cell.length_b   1.000
_cell.length_c   1.000
_cell.angle_alpha   90.00
_cell.angle_beta   90.00
_cell.angle_gamma   90.00
#
_symmetry.space_group_name_H-M   'P 1'
#
loop_
_entity.id
_entity.type
_entity.pdbx_description
1 polymer ?
#
loop_
_entity_poly.entity_id
_entity_poly.type
_entity_poly.pdbx_seq_one_letter_code
_entity_poly.pdbx_strand_id
1 'polypeptide(L)'
;MSLAALSENKVYTSLFDLKDEVEMGHIELSREADLVVVCPATADLLAKMAAGIADDLATTLILATDKPVLVAPAMNVKMWQHAATQRNVDWLRQAGVTVIEPDEGPMACGEFGPGRLPDPEEILAAIAAVPGLDISGPARSAPRIAQSEPAEAAGHEQDEAAPKTGGGFGGLLAKIIPRSTPRRSHEEVERSYAGLPDDEPGAIAGDHDEPAFNPTAAGSLLAKKGKAASAPPMEAPMATDPLIGQPEFDEDPAHRPLYGRHVLITAGPTREPIDPVRYIANRSSGKQGFAIAAMAAAAGARVTLIAGPVHLPTPPGVDRIDIETADEMAAEVNKALPADAAFMVAAVADWKTRAVADEKIKKRGSAPPALALAENPDILATLAASDRRPALLVGFAAETEHVLENATAKRHRKGADWIIANDVAFSDGKSVMGGDLNEVHIVSAHGVESLPQMPKDKVARELVQRAARALDAMEDNGNG
;
A
#
# COMPACT_ATOMS: atom_id res chain seq x y z
N MET A 1 -5.19 16.52 -12.78
CA MET A 1 -4.53 17.43 -11.81
C MET A 1 -4.47 16.73 -10.46
N SER A 2 -3.33 16.76 -9.76
CA SER A 2 -3.22 16.21 -8.40
C SER A 2 -3.87 17.15 -7.37
N LEU A 3 -4.44 16.61 -6.29
CA LEU A 3 -5.04 17.40 -5.19
C LEU A 3 -4.05 18.42 -4.59
N ALA A 4 -2.74 18.14 -4.64
CA ALA A 4 -1.69 19.05 -4.21
C ALA A 4 -1.60 20.31 -5.09
N ALA A 5 -1.85 20.19 -6.39
CA ALA A 5 -1.85 21.32 -7.32
C ALA A 5 -3.10 22.21 -7.16
N LEU A 6 -4.24 21.61 -6.80
CA LEU A 6 -5.49 22.36 -6.58
C LEU A 6 -5.54 23.02 -5.20
N SER A 7 -5.00 22.36 -4.17
CA SER A 7 -4.98 22.88 -2.80
C SER A 7 -3.80 23.78 -2.49
N GLU A 8 -2.76 23.79 -3.34
CA GLU A 8 -1.44 24.41 -3.07
C GLU A 8 -0.79 23.94 -1.76
N ASN A 9 -1.23 22.80 -1.23
CA ASN A 9 -0.83 22.25 0.06
C ASN A 9 -0.32 20.80 -0.07
N LYS A 10 0.41 20.35 0.96
CA LYS A 10 0.84 18.95 1.06
C LYS A 10 -0.38 18.04 1.19
N VAL A 11 -0.40 16.96 0.42
CA VAL A 11 -1.42 15.91 0.51
C VAL A 11 -0.85 14.77 1.32
N TYR A 12 -1.55 14.41 2.40
CA TYR A 12 -1.17 13.32 3.28
C TYR A 12 -2.01 12.08 2.96
N THR A 13 -1.37 10.91 2.91
CA THR A 13 -2.06 9.65 2.55
C THR A 13 -1.72 8.49 3.47
N SER A 14 -0.67 8.59 4.30
CA SER A 14 -0.28 7.56 5.26
C SER A 14 -0.36 8.10 6.69
N LEU A 15 -0.83 7.25 7.61
CA LEU A 15 -0.87 7.56 9.05
C LEU A 15 0.54 7.78 9.62
N PHE A 16 1.51 7.07 9.03
CA PHE A 16 2.93 7.14 9.36
C PHE A 16 3.71 7.60 8.12
N ASP A 17 4.33 8.77 8.20
CA ASP A 17 5.40 9.19 7.30
C ASP A 17 6.65 9.42 8.17
N LEU A 18 7.73 8.71 7.86
CA LEU A 18 9.02 8.78 8.57
C LEU A 18 9.63 10.20 8.57
N LYS A 19 9.16 11.10 7.69
CA LYS A 19 9.54 12.52 7.70
C LYS A 19 8.70 13.38 8.64
N ASP A 20 7.47 12.95 8.93
CA ASP A 20 6.48 13.73 9.67
C ASP A 20 6.29 13.23 11.11
N GLU A 21 6.77 12.04 11.50
CA GLU A 21 6.67 11.51 12.88
C GLU A 21 7.27 12.41 13.98
N VAL A 22 8.04 13.43 13.61
CA VAL A 22 8.54 14.45 14.55
C VAL A 22 7.43 15.43 14.96
N GLU A 23 6.36 15.53 14.17
CA GLU A 23 5.14 16.30 14.41
C GLU A 23 3.95 15.32 14.52
N MET A 24 3.08 15.48 15.51
CA MET A 24 1.90 14.60 15.68
C MET A 24 0.85 14.92 14.60
N GLY A 25 1.11 14.56 13.34
CA GLY A 25 0.40 15.08 12.16
C GLY A 25 -1.12 14.90 12.18
N HIS A 26 -1.65 13.77 12.68
CA HIS A 26 -3.11 13.56 12.76
C HIS A 26 -3.79 14.47 13.80
N ILE A 27 -3.11 14.78 14.91
CA ILE A 27 -3.60 15.71 15.94
C ILE A 27 -3.42 17.16 15.49
N GLU A 28 -2.29 17.49 14.85
CA GLU A 28 -2.00 18.84 14.37
C GLU A 28 -2.94 19.23 13.22
N LEU A 29 -3.11 18.37 12.22
CA LEU A 29 -4.06 18.58 11.11
C LEU A 29 -5.50 18.73 11.61
N SER A 30 -5.89 17.95 12.63
CA SER A 30 -7.20 18.09 13.27
C SER A 30 -7.36 19.43 13.99
N ARG A 31 -6.33 19.88 14.73
CA ARG A 31 -6.37 21.15 15.48
C ARG A 31 -6.41 22.37 14.57
N GLU A 32 -5.67 22.33 13.47
CA GLU A 32 -5.61 23.40 12.45
C GLU A 32 -6.91 23.53 11.66
N ALA A 33 -7.67 22.45 11.50
CA ALA A 33 -8.93 22.48 10.77
C ALA A 33 -10.01 23.27 11.53
N ASP A 34 -10.83 24.02 10.80
CA ASP A 34 -12.09 24.58 11.31
C ASP A 34 -13.28 23.65 10.98
N LEU A 35 -13.12 22.78 9.98
CA LEU A 35 -14.10 21.81 9.50
C LEU A 35 -13.37 20.63 8.86
N VAL A 36 -13.87 19.40 9.09
CA VAL A 36 -13.43 18.20 8.37
C VAL A 36 -14.50 17.81 7.35
N VAL A 37 -14.13 17.71 6.07
CA VAL A 37 -15.03 17.28 4.98
C VAL A 37 -14.59 15.93 4.42
N VAL A 38 -15.49 14.96 4.41
CA VAL A 38 -15.29 13.65 3.78
C VAL A 38 -16.06 13.61 2.47
N CYS A 39 -15.35 13.68 1.34
CA CYS A 39 -15.96 13.74 0.01
C CYS A 39 -15.07 13.01 -1.04
N PRO A 40 -15.55 11.92 -1.66
CA PRO A 40 -16.77 11.18 -1.33
C PRO A 40 -16.63 10.39 -0.01
N ALA A 41 -17.71 10.29 0.75
CA ALA A 41 -17.83 9.36 1.88
C ALA A 41 -18.38 8.00 1.39
N THR A 42 -17.50 7.02 1.25
CA THR A 42 -17.87 5.66 0.83
C THR A 42 -18.59 4.90 1.95
N ALA A 43 -19.31 3.82 1.62
CA ALA A 43 -19.95 2.98 2.64
C ALA A 43 -18.95 2.42 3.67
N ASP A 44 -17.73 2.07 3.21
CA ASP A 44 -16.64 1.59 4.08
C ASP A 44 -16.24 2.68 5.09
N LEU A 45 -16.00 3.90 4.61
CA LEU A 45 -15.60 5.00 5.48
C LEU A 45 -16.70 5.37 6.48
N LEU A 46 -17.97 5.40 6.06
CA LEU A 46 -19.10 5.61 6.98
C LEU A 46 -19.20 4.51 8.04
N ALA A 47 -18.93 3.25 7.68
CA ALA A 47 -18.92 2.15 8.62
C ALA A 47 -17.77 2.26 9.63
N LYS A 48 -16.57 2.62 9.19
CA LYS A 48 -15.42 2.86 10.07
C LYS A 48 -15.66 4.02 11.02
N MET A 49 -16.19 5.13 10.52
CA MET A 49 -16.57 6.29 11.35
C MET A 49 -17.59 5.90 12.42
N ALA A 50 -18.65 5.18 12.04
CA ALA A 50 -19.68 4.76 12.98
C ALA A 50 -19.17 3.76 14.04
N ALA A 51 -18.23 2.90 13.68
CA ALA A 51 -17.62 1.91 14.57
C ALA A 51 -16.42 2.44 15.38
N GLY A 52 -15.91 3.64 15.08
CA GLY A 52 -14.71 4.20 15.71
C GLY A 52 -13.42 3.49 15.30
N ILE A 53 -13.35 2.94 14.08
CA ILE A 53 -12.13 2.32 13.54
C ILE A 53 -11.20 3.43 13.04
N ALA A 54 -9.94 3.40 13.48
CA ALA A 54 -8.87 4.35 13.14
C ALA A 54 -7.62 3.61 12.65
N ASP A 55 -7.68 3.07 11.43
CA ASP A 55 -6.65 2.22 10.82
C ASP A 55 -5.86 2.92 9.70
N ASP A 56 -6.24 4.15 9.35
CA ASP A 56 -5.51 5.02 8.42
C ASP A 56 -5.50 6.49 8.91
N LEU A 57 -4.82 7.38 8.17
CA LEU A 57 -4.70 8.79 8.57
C LEU A 57 -6.05 9.50 8.66
N ALA A 58 -6.93 9.28 7.67
CA ALA A 58 -8.20 9.98 7.58
C ALA A 58 -9.14 9.55 8.71
N THR A 59 -9.27 8.25 8.94
CA THR A 59 -10.09 7.68 10.01
C THR A 59 -9.55 8.03 11.39
N THR A 60 -8.23 8.05 11.57
CA THR A 60 -7.60 8.50 12.82
C THR A 60 -7.83 9.99 13.07
N LEU A 61 -7.71 10.84 12.05
CA LEU A 61 -7.99 12.27 12.16
C LEU A 61 -9.46 12.52 12.53
N ILE A 62 -10.40 11.81 11.87
CA ILE A 62 -11.82 11.92 12.17
C ILE A 62 -12.12 11.48 13.61
N LEU A 63 -11.50 10.41 14.10
CA LEU A 63 -11.71 9.95 15.48
C LEU A 63 -11.09 10.89 16.51
N ALA A 64 -9.98 11.56 16.16
CA ALA A 64 -9.24 12.46 17.06
C ALA A 64 -9.80 13.90 17.10
N THR A 65 -10.67 14.27 16.16
CA THR A 65 -11.08 15.66 15.99
C THR A 65 -12.21 16.09 16.93
N ASP A 66 -12.10 17.32 17.44
CA ASP A 66 -13.18 18.03 18.14
C ASP A 66 -13.92 19.03 17.23
N LYS A 67 -13.52 19.10 15.96
CA LYS A 67 -14.09 20.01 14.95
C LYS A 67 -15.37 19.43 14.34
N PRO A 68 -16.27 20.29 13.81
CA PRO A 68 -17.40 19.82 13.01
C PRO A 68 -16.94 18.89 11.89
N VAL A 69 -17.71 17.83 11.64
CA VAL A 69 -17.47 16.88 10.55
C VAL A 69 -18.66 16.90 9.60
N LEU A 70 -18.39 17.06 8.31
CA LEU A 70 -19.36 16.99 7.23
C LEU A 70 -18.98 15.85 6.29
N VAL A 71 -19.96 15.03 5.90
CA VAL A 71 -19.76 13.93 4.95
C VAL A 71 -20.69 14.08 3.75
N ALA A 72 -20.16 13.80 2.57
CA ALA A 72 -20.88 13.76 1.30
C ALA A 72 -20.86 12.32 0.76
N PRO A 73 -21.86 11.49 1.09
CA PRO A 73 -21.92 10.10 0.67
C PRO A 73 -21.98 9.95 -0.85
N ALA A 74 -21.25 8.95 -1.38
CA ALA A 74 -21.38 8.55 -2.78
C ALA A 74 -21.10 7.06 -2.93
N MET A 75 -22.08 6.33 -3.46
CA MET A 75 -22.04 4.87 -3.63
C MET A 75 -23.19 4.39 -4.52
N ASN A 76 -23.13 3.13 -4.94
CA ASN A 76 -24.24 2.50 -5.66
C ASN A 76 -25.56 2.54 -4.85
N VAL A 77 -26.72 2.64 -5.53
CA VAL A 77 -28.04 2.75 -4.89
C VAL A 77 -28.33 1.63 -3.90
N LYS A 78 -27.96 0.38 -4.21
CA LYS A 78 -28.15 -0.75 -3.30
C LYS A 78 -27.28 -0.63 -2.06
N MET A 79 -26.07 -0.09 -2.20
CA MET A 79 -25.19 0.18 -1.05
C MET A 79 -25.76 1.30 -0.18
N TRP A 80 -26.30 2.36 -0.77
CA TRP A 80 -26.94 3.45 -0.03
C TRP A 80 -28.16 2.96 0.73
N GLN A 81 -29.08 2.27 0.05
CA GLN A 81 -30.33 1.75 0.64
C GLN A 81 -30.11 0.58 1.62
N HIS A 82 -28.89 0.03 1.68
CA HIS A 82 -28.61 -1.09 2.56
C HIS A 82 -28.81 -0.69 4.04
N ALA A 83 -29.49 -1.55 4.80
CA ALA A 83 -29.85 -1.27 6.20
C ALA A 83 -28.63 -1.00 7.10
N ALA A 84 -27.45 -1.57 6.79
CA ALA A 84 -26.22 -1.26 7.52
C ALA A 84 -25.74 0.18 7.25
N THR A 85 -25.77 0.62 5.99
CA THR A 85 -25.36 1.98 5.61
C THR A 85 -26.30 3.01 6.22
N GLN A 86 -27.61 2.79 6.11
CA GLN A 86 -28.62 3.68 6.70
C GLN A 86 -28.46 3.77 8.22
N ARG A 87 -28.23 2.63 8.91
CA ARG A 87 -27.96 2.63 10.35
C ARG A 87 -26.69 3.42 10.73
N ASN A 88 -25.63 3.29 9.95
CA ASN A 88 -24.40 4.04 10.17
C ASN A 88 -24.62 5.54 9.96
N VAL A 89 -25.34 5.92 8.91
CA VAL A 89 -25.72 7.32 8.63
C VAL A 89 -26.55 7.90 9.78
N ASP A 90 -27.56 7.18 10.25
CA ASP A 90 -28.40 7.61 11.36
C ASP A 90 -27.59 7.76 12.66
N TRP A 91 -26.68 6.83 12.92
CA TRP A 91 -25.77 6.90 14.07
C TRP A 91 -24.84 8.11 13.98
N LEU A 92 -24.25 8.37 12.81
CA LEU A 92 -23.38 9.52 12.59
C LEU A 92 -24.12 10.85 12.76
N ARG A 93 -25.36 10.94 12.27
CA ARG A 93 -26.23 12.11 12.52
C ARG A 93 -26.50 12.33 14.00
N GLN A 94 -26.80 11.25 14.74
CA GLN A 94 -26.99 11.30 16.20
C GLN A 94 -25.70 11.73 16.93
N ALA A 95 -24.54 11.32 16.42
CA ALA A 95 -23.22 11.72 16.92
C ALA A 95 -22.81 13.15 16.53
N GLY A 96 -23.66 13.90 15.81
CA GLY A 96 -23.41 15.31 15.46
C GLY A 96 -22.65 15.51 14.14
N VAL A 97 -22.48 14.45 13.33
CA VAL A 97 -21.91 14.56 11.98
C VAL A 97 -22.97 15.08 11.01
N THR A 98 -22.62 16.12 10.24
CA THR A 98 -23.48 16.63 9.16
C THR A 98 -23.39 15.71 7.96
N VAL A 99 -24.49 15.06 7.60
CA VAL A 99 -24.55 14.16 6.44
C VAL A 99 -25.37 14.82 5.33
N ILE A 100 -24.73 15.13 4.20
CA ILE A 100 -25.42 15.56 2.98
C ILE A 100 -26.14 14.35 2.37
N GLU A 101 -27.37 14.52 1.91
CA GLU A 101 -28.07 13.47 1.16
C GLU A 101 -27.43 13.32 -0.23
N PRO A 102 -27.21 12.09 -0.74
CA PRO A 102 -26.71 11.90 -2.08
C PRO A 102 -27.77 12.27 -3.14
N ASP A 103 -27.30 12.70 -4.30
CA ASP A 103 -28.15 12.97 -5.44
C ASP A 103 -28.85 11.71 -5.95
N GLU A 104 -30.05 11.90 -6.48
CA GLU A 104 -30.78 10.90 -7.24
C GLU A 104 -30.50 11.05 -8.75
N GLY A 105 -30.12 9.97 -9.41
CA GLY A 105 -29.87 9.99 -10.85
C GLY A 105 -29.40 8.67 -11.44
N PRO A 106 -29.11 8.65 -12.75
CA PRO A 106 -28.53 7.48 -13.41
C PRO A 106 -27.08 7.28 -12.96
N MET A 107 -26.75 6.04 -12.59
CA MET A 107 -25.41 5.66 -12.14
C MET A 107 -24.60 5.00 -13.27
N ALA A 108 -23.27 5.03 -13.14
CA ALA A 108 -22.35 4.38 -14.09
C ALA A 108 -22.60 2.87 -14.28
N CYS A 109 -23.24 2.23 -13.30
CA CYS A 109 -23.62 0.82 -13.31
C CYS A 109 -24.98 0.52 -13.97
N GLY A 110 -25.67 1.53 -14.52
CA GLY A 110 -26.98 1.37 -15.19
C GLY A 110 -28.18 1.30 -14.24
N GLU A 111 -27.97 1.54 -12.94
CA GLU A 111 -29.04 1.65 -11.94
C GLU A 111 -29.46 3.13 -11.78
N PHE A 112 -30.71 3.37 -11.35
CA PHE A 112 -31.25 4.71 -11.10
C PHE A 112 -31.70 4.79 -9.63
N GLY A 113 -31.36 5.89 -8.96
CA GLY A 113 -31.79 6.13 -7.58
C GLY A 113 -30.78 6.99 -6.80
N PRO A 114 -30.98 7.13 -5.48
CA PRO A 114 -30.09 7.90 -4.62
C PRO A 114 -28.72 7.22 -4.47
N GLY A 115 -27.65 8.00 -4.53
CA GLY A 115 -26.28 7.51 -4.30
C GLY A 115 -25.19 8.24 -5.09
N ARG A 116 -25.58 9.11 -6.02
CA ARG A 116 -24.62 9.97 -6.74
C ARG A 116 -24.07 11.03 -5.78
N LEU A 117 -22.79 11.36 -5.94
CA LEU A 117 -22.17 12.45 -5.17
C LEU A 117 -22.89 13.77 -5.52
N PRO A 118 -23.32 14.57 -4.52
CA PRO A 118 -23.89 15.89 -4.77
C PRO A 118 -22.98 16.78 -5.59
N ASP A 119 -23.56 17.67 -6.38
CA ASP A 119 -22.78 18.60 -7.19
C ASP A 119 -21.91 19.51 -6.28
N PRO A 120 -20.68 19.88 -6.71
CA PRO A 120 -19.75 20.62 -5.86
C PRO A 120 -20.28 21.92 -5.27
N GLU A 121 -21.21 22.59 -5.97
CA GLU A 121 -21.87 23.81 -5.49
C GLU A 121 -22.77 23.55 -4.27
N GLU A 122 -23.42 22.39 -4.22
CA GLU A 122 -24.24 21.99 -3.07
C GLU A 122 -23.39 21.61 -1.87
N ILE A 123 -22.26 20.92 -2.12
CA ILE A 123 -21.28 20.62 -1.08
C ILE A 123 -20.70 21.93 -0.51
N LEU A 124 -20.38 22.89 -1.37
CA LEU A 124 -19.90 24.21 -0.95
C LEU A 124 -20.97 24.97 -0.14
N ALA A 125 -22.24 24.91 -0.55
CA ALA A 125 -23.35 25.51 0.19
C ALA A 125 -23.53 24.86 1.57
N ALA A 126 -23.36 23.54 1.68
CA ALA A 126 -23.41 22.83 2.94
C ALA A 126 -22.23 23.18 3.86
N ILE A 127 -21.02 23.36 3.31
CA ILE A 127 -19.86 23.89 4.03
C ILE A 127 -20.13 25.30 4.54
N ALA A 128 -20.68 26.17 3.70
CA ALA A 128 -21.03 27.56 4.04
C ALA A 128 -22.07 27.65 5.18
N ALA A 129 -22.91 26.63 5.33
CA ALA A 129 -23.94 26.57 6.36
C ALA A 129 -23.43 26.08 7.72
N VAL A 130 -22.16 25.64 7.82
CA VAL A 130 -21.58 25.19 9.10
C VAL A 130 -21.44 26.38 10.05
N PRO A 131 -22.05 26.33 11.26
CA PRO A 131 -21.98 27.44 12.21
C PRO A 131 -20.54 27.75 12.63
N GLY A 132 -20.17 29.03 12.62
CA GLY A 132 -18.85 29.49 13.07
C GLY A 132 -17.76 29.47 12.00
N LEU A 133 -18.07 29.04 10.77
CA LEU A 133 -17.13 29.07 9.65
C LEU A 133 -17.27 30.39 8.85
N ASP A 134 -16.20 31.17 8.77
CA ASP A 134 -16.15 32.35 7.90
C ASP A 134 -15.51 31.99 6.55
N ILE A 135 -16.35 31.75 5.55
CA ILE A 135 -15.91 31.45 4.19
C ILE A 135 -15.72 32.70 3.31
N SER A 136 -15.87 33.91 3.86
CA SER A 136 -15.86 35.18 3.10
C SER A 136 -14.46 35.75 2.79
N GLY A 137 -13.44 34.89 2.75
CA GLY A 137 -12.08 35.25 2.32
C GLY A 137 -11.99 35.53 0.81
N PRO A 138 -10.96 36.27 0.34
CA PRO A 138 -10.79 36.53 -1.09
C PRO A 138 -10.60 35.20 -1.83
N ALA A 139 -11.54 34.88 -2.71
CA ALA A 139 -11.43 33.74 -3.60
C ALA A 139 -10.12 33.83 -4.38
N ARG A 140 -9.17 32.93 -4.12
CA ARG A 140 -8.04 32.74 -5.03
C ARG A 140 -8.64 32.18 -6.32
N SER A 141 -8.59 32.99 -7.38
CA SER A 141 -9.16 32.61 -8.67
C SER A 141 -8.47 31.34 -9.17
N ALA A 142 -9.21 30.24 -9.29
CA ALA A 142 -8.74 29.08 -10.01
C ALA A 142 -8.38 29.49 -11.46
N PRO A 143 -7.29 28.97 -12.03
CA PRO A 143 -6.96 29.25 -13.43
C PRO A 143 -8.10 28.73 -14.32
N ARG A 144 -8.66 29.62 -15.15
CA ARG A 144 -9.66 29.24 -16.15
C ARG A 144 -9.00 28.29 -17.14
N ILE A 145 -9.45 27.04 -17.18
CA ILE A 145 -9.12 26.12 -18.26
C ILE A 145 -9.84 26.64 -19.50
N ALA A 146 -9.09 27.17 -20.45
CA ALA A 146 -9.62 27.52 -21.76
C ALA A 146 -10.17 26.26 -22.42
N GLN A 147 -11.43 26.32 -22.86
CA GLN A 147 -12.03 25.28 -23.69
C GLN A 147 -11.20 25.17 -24.97
N SER A 148 -10.63 23.99 -25.22
CA SER A 148 -9.86 23.69 -26.43
C SER A 148 -10.80 23.49 -27.61
N GLU A 149 -10.77 24.40 -28.59
CA GLU A 149 -11.25 24.12 -29.94
C GLU A 149 -10.23 23.27 -30.72
N PRO A 150 -10.64 22.52 -31.76
CA PRO A 150 -9.79 21.55 -32.43
C PRO A 150 -8.70 22.21 -33.27
N ALA A 151 -7.50 21.63 -33.23
CA ALA A 151 -6.32 22.13 -33.93
C ALA A 151 -6.43 21.96 -35.46
N GLU A 152 -6.29 23.06 -36.20
CA GLU A 152 -5.87 23.07 -37.60
C GLU A 152 -4.39 23.43 -37.72
N ALA A 153 -3.77 22.81 -38.72
CA ALA A 153 -2.34 22.75 -38.96
C ALA A 153 -1.73 24.07 -39.48
N ALA A 154 -0.46 24.31 -39.12
CA ALA A 154 0.67 24.59 -40.03
C ALA A 154 1.73 25.51 -39.39
N GLY A 155 2.99 25.27 -39.75
CA GLY A 155 3.94 26.35 -40.01
C GLY A 155 5.10 26.48 -39.04
N HIS A 156 6.29 26.12 -39.52
CA HIS A 156 7.61 26.51 -39.01
C HIS A 156 7.78 28.04 -38.96
N GLU A 157 8.56 28.55 -38.01
CA GLU A 157 9.68 29.48 -38.28
C GLU A 157 10.55 29.75 -37.04
N GLN A 158 11.78 30.17 -37.32
CA GLN A 158 12.96 30.29 -36.47
C GLN A 158 13.11 31.68 -35.80
N ASP A 159 14.08 31.74 -34.89
CA ASP A 159 15.05 32.84 -34.65
C ASP A 159 15.03 33.72 -33.37
N GLU A 160 16.22 33.68 -32.76
CA GLU A 160 17.06 34.75 -32.18
C GLU A 160 16.71 35.51 -30.88
N ALA A 161 17.42 35.10 -29.82
CA ALA A 161 18.35 35.85 -28.95
C ALA A 161 18.16 37.33 -28.53
N ALA A 162 18.22 37.51 -27.18
CA ALA A 162 18.98 38.51 -26.37
C ALA A 162 18.40 39.93 -26.11
N PRO A 163 18.86 40.72 -25.09
CA PRO A 163 19.31 40.39 -23.72
C PRO A 163 18.98 41.46 -22.59
N LYS A 164 19.38 41.13 -21.33
CA LYS A 164 19.97 41.99 -20.24
C LYS A 164 19.14 42.87 -19.25
N THR A 165 19.61 42.80 -17.99
CA THR A 165 19.66 43.81 -16.87
C THR A 165 18.38 44.07 -16.05
N GLY A 166 18.36 44.27 -14.73
CA GLY A 166 19.35 44.35 -13.64
C GLY A 166 18.71 45.01 -12.37
N GLY A 167 19.18 44.65 -11.16
CA GLY A 167 18.97 45.35 -9.86
C GLY A 167 17.53 45.39 -9.30
N GLY A 168 17.20 45.37 -8.00
CA GLY A 168 17.92 45.51 -6.74
C GLY A 168 17.00 46.22 -5.72
N PHE A 169 16.94 45.69 -4.50
CA PHE A 169 16.40 46.26 -3.24
C PHE A 169 14.88 46.42 -3.02
N GLY A 170 14.42 45.90 -1.87
CA GLY A 170 13.08 46.17 -1.35
C GLY A 170 12.70 45.33 -0.12
N GLY A 171 13.63 45.08 0.80
CA GLY A 171 13.27 44.57 2.12
C GLY A 171 12.72 45.70 2.98
N LEU A 172 11.48 45.60 3.43
CA LEU A 172 11.01 46.07 4.74
C LEU A 172 9.54 45.66 4.92
N LEU A 173 9.26 44.83 5.94
CA LEU A 173 8.08 44.85 6.83
C LEU A 173 7.73 43.44 7.32
N ALA A 174 8.58 42.88 8.19
CA ALA A 174 8.18 41.84 9.13
C ALA A 174 8.83 42.12 10.49
N LYS A 175 8.27 43.11 11.20
CA LYS A 175 8.37 43.24 12.66
C LYS A 175 6.95 43.44 13.18
N ILE A 176 6.61 42.68 14.21
CA ILE A 176 5.58 42.86 15.26
C ILE A 176 4.78 41.57 15.46
N ILE A 177 5.33 40.62 16.24
CA ILE A 177 4.63 39.91 17.33
C ILE A 177 5.71 39.59 18.40
N PRO A 178 5.56 40.03 19.67
CA PRO A 178 6.53 39.74 20.72
C PRO A 178 6.30 38.33 21.28
N ARG A 179 7.29 37.44 21.16
CA ARG A 179 7.34 36.17 21.91
C ARG A 179 8.16 36.38 23.18
N SER A 180 7.50 36.61 24.30
CA SER A 180 8.11 36.56 25.63
C SER A 180 7.85 35.19 26.28
N THR A 181 8.77 34.25 26.07
CA THR A 181 9.00 33.16 27.04
C THR A 181 10.51 32.92 27.05
N PRO A 182 11.20 33.13 28.19
CA PRO A 182 12.64 32.93 28.24
C PRO A 182 12.94 31.44 28.04
N ARG A 183 13.84 31.14 27.09
CA ARG A 183 14.38 29.80 26.90
C ARG A 183 15.17 29.44 28.16
N ARG A 184 14.77 28.35 28.82
CA ARG A 184 15.52 27.76 29.94
C ARG A 184 16.86 27.23 29.43
N SER A 185 17.89 27.39 30.25
CA SER A 185 19.21 26.83 29.98
C SER A 185 19.24 25.33 30.28
N HIS A 186 20.18 24.60 29.67
CA HIS A 186 20.34 23.15 29.87
C HIS A 186 20.56 22.80 31.35
N GLU A 187 21.27 23.66 32.10
CA GLU A 187 21.49 23.51 33.54
C GLU A 187 20.23 23.69 34.40
N GLU A 188 19.26 24.51 33.95
CA GLU A 188 17.96 24.63 34.64
C GLU A 188 17.05 23.42 34.39
N VAL A 189 17.21 22.78 33.24
CA VAL A 189 16.50 21.54 32.90
C VAL A 189 17.07 20.38 33.72
N GLU A 190 18.39 20.22 33.79
CA GLU A 190 19.04 19.17 34.62
C GLU A 190 18.71 19.31 36.11
N ARG A 191 18.61 20.55 36.63
CA ARG A 191 18.20 20.79 38.02
C ARG A 191 16.76 20.34 38.32
N SER A 192 15.89 20.25 37.30
CA SER A 192 14.52 19.75 37.45
C SER A 192 14.44 18.21 37.53
N TYR A 193 15.51 17.50 37.16
CA TYR A 193 15.64 16.05 37.29
C TYR A 193 16.51 15.62 38.49
N ALA A 194 17.27 16.54 39.09
CA ALA A 194 18.05 16.30 40.30
C ALA A 194 17.13 16.14 41.52
N GLY A 195 16.73 14.90 41.81
CA GLY A 195 15.89 14.54 42.96
C GLY A 195 14.77 13.54 42.64
N LEU A 196 14.62 13.12 41.38
CA LEU A 196 13.84 11.94 41.05
C LEU A 196 14.65 10.70 41.45
N PRO A 197 14.05 9.68 42.10
CA PRO A 197 14.76 8.48 42.47
C PRO A 197 15.28 7.76 41.22
N ASP A 198 16.55 7.36 41.26
CA ASP A 198 17.15 6.48 40.24
C ASP A 198 16.51 5.09 40.38
N ASP A 199 15.74 4.67 39.37
CA ASP A 199 15.31 3.27 39.27
C ASP A 199 16.52 2.42 38.87
N GLU A 200 17.29 1.97 39.87
CA GLU A 200 18.21 0.85 39.68
C GLU A 200 17.40 -0.44 39.41
N PRO A 201 17.85 -1.31 38.49
CA PRO A 201 17.28 -2.64 38.32
C PRO A 201 17.69 -3.53 39.50
N GLY A 202 17.01 -3.34 40.63
CA GLY A 202 17.16 -4.11 41.86
C GLY A 202 16.11 -5.20 41.98
N ALA A 203 16.57 -6.41 42.27
CA ALA A 203 15.81 -7.62 42.54
C ALA A 203 14.57 -7.41 43.44
N ILE A 204 13.41 -7.93 43.00
CA ILE A 204 12.24 -8.08 43.86
C ILE A 204 12.42 -9.38 44.66
N ALA A 205 13.07 -9.27 45.82
CA ALA A 205 12.94 -10.23 46.91
C ALA A 205 12.16 -9.53 48.03
N GLY A 206 10.91 -9.96 48.24
CA GLY A 206 10.04 -9.48 49.31
C GLY A 206 8.72 -10.25 49.29
N ASP A 207 8.48 -11.01 50.35
CA ASP A 207 7.27 -11.80 50.58
C ASP A 207 6.00 -10.99 50.36
N HIS A 208 5.26 -11.36 49.32
CA HIS A 208 3.84 -11.06 49.21
C HIS A 208 3.10 -12.38 49.39
N ASP A 209 2.31 -12.47 50.46
CA ASP A 209 1.34 -13.56 50.65
C ASP A 209 0.39 -13.61 49.44
N GLU A 210 0.62 -14.56 48.52
CA GLU A 210 -0.35 -14.90 47.50
C GLU A 210 -1.59 -15.50 48.18
N PRO A 211 -2.81 -14.99 47.91
CA PRO A 211 -4.00 -15.66 48.40
C PRO A 211 -4.13 -16.99 47.66
N ALA A 212 -4.08 -18.08 48.42
CA ALA A 212 -4.30 -19.43 47.91
C ALA A 212 -5.64 -19.50 47.17
N PHE A 213 -5.60 -19.92 45.90
CA PHE A 213 -6.79 -20.20 45.12
C PHE A 213 -7.61 -21.31 45.80
N ASN A 214 -8.77 -20.93 46.36
CA ASN A 214 -9.68 -21.84 47.04
C ASN A 214 -10.96 -22.01 46.20
N PRO A 215 -11.13 -23.14 45.48
CA PRO A 215 -12.23 -23.34 44.54
C PRO A 215 -13.61 -23.58 45.20
N THR A 216 -13.75 -23.39 46.52
CA THR A 216 -15.01 -23.64 47.25
C THR A 216 -15.68 -22.39 47.84
N ALA A 217 -15.21 -21.17 47.53
CA ALA A 217 -15.76 -19.92 48.09
C ALA A 217 -16.78 -19.20 47.20
N ALA A 218 -17.54 -19.92 46.36
CA ALA A 218 -18.75 -19.41 45.72
C ALA A 218 -19.93 -20.33 46.04
N GLY A 219 -20.84 -19.84 46.89
CA GLY A 219 -22.08 -20.52 47.23
C GLY A 219 -22.95 -20.79 46.01
N SER A 220 -23.72 -21.88 46.10
CA SER A 220 -24.58 -22.41 45.05
C SER A 220 -25.60 -21.38 44.53
N LEU A 221 -25.38 -20.90 43.30
CA LEU A 221 -26.43 -20.39 42.41
C LEU A 221 -26.68 -21.42 41.31
N LEU A 222 -26.99 -22.66 41.71
CA LEU A 222 -27.58 -23.64 40.81
C LEU A 222 -29.03 -23.22 40.54
N ALA A 223 -29.27 -22.67 39.35
CA ALA A 223 -30.60 -22.49 38.81
C ALA A 223 -31.33 -23.85 38.77
N LYS A 224 -32.56 -23.89 39.31
CA LYS A 224 -33.44 -25.06 39.22
C LYS A 224 -33.65 -25.42 37.74
N LYS A 225 -33.47 -26.70 37.41
CA LYS A 225 -33.76 -27.27 36.09
C LYS A 225 -35.24 -27.08 35.76
N GLY A 226 -35.57 -26.04 35.01
CA GLY A 226 -36.90 -25.83 34.44
C GLY A 226 -37.20 -26.92 33.41
N LYS A 227 -38.44 -27.42 33.39
CA LYS A 227 -38.95 -28.25 32.29
C LYS A 227 -39.10 -27.36 31.05
N ALA A 228 -38.04 -27.23 30.25
CA ALA A 228 -38.16 -26.68 28.91
C ALA A 228 -38.82 -27.74 28.03
N ALA A 229 -39.97 -27.40 27.45
CA ALA A 229 -40.49 -28.15 26.31
C ALA A 229 -39.49 -27.99 25.16
N SER A 230 -39.15 -29.09 24.50
CA SER A 230 -38.31 -29.10 23.31
C SER A 230 -38.86 -28.09 22.30
N ALA A 231 -38.00 -27.27 21.71
CA ALA A 231 -38.36 -26.49 20.54
C ALA A 231 -38.90 -27.44 19.46
N PRO A 232 -39.98 -27.09 18.74
CA PRO A 232 -40.46 -27.93 17.65
C PRO A 232 -39.35 -28.11 16.61
N PRO A 233 -39.22 -29.29 15.98
CA PRO A 233 -38.21 -29.52 14.96
C PRO A 233 -38.51 -28.59 13.78
N MET A 234 -37.63 -27.63 13.55
CA MET A 234 -37.61 -26.84 12.31
C MET A 234 -36.97 -27.71 11.22
N GLU A 235 -37.70 -28.71 10.75
CA GLU A 235 -37.48 -29.27 9.42
C GLU A 235 -38.12 -28.32 8.40
N ALA A 236 -37.50 -27.16 8.20
CA ALA A 236 -37.67 -26.46 6.94
C ALA A 236 -36.65 -27.09 5.97
N PRO A 237 -37.06 -27.58 4.78
CA PRO A 237 -36.10 -27.99 3.77
C PRO A 237 -35.22 -26.77 3.46
N MET A 238 -33.91 -26.88 3.71
CA MET A 238 -32.97 -25.87 3.24
C MET A 238 -33.12 -25.77 1.73
N ALA A 239 -33.67 -24.66 1.23
CA ALA A 239 -33.97 -24.46 -0.18
C ALA A 239 -32.71 -24.35 -1.06
N THR A 240 -31.53 -24.34 -0.46
CA THR A 240 -30.23 -24.33 -1.12
C THR A 240 -29.22 -25.03 -0.23
N ASP A 241 -28.53 -26.04 -0.77
CA ASP A 241 -27.39 -26.68 -0.14
C ASP A 241 -26.37 -25.59 0.29
N PRO A 242 -25.95 -25.55 1.58
CA PRO A 242 -25.00 -24.56 2.10
C PRO A 242 -23.62 -24.59 1.42
N LEU A 243 -23.36 -25.58 0.56
CA LEU A 243 -22.16 -25.71 -0.26
C LEU A 243 -22.32 -25.13 -1.67
N ILE A 244 -23.52 -24.69 -2.09
CA ILE A 244 -23.73 -24.03 -3.39
C ILE A 244 -22.92 -22.73 -3.44
N GLY A 245 -21.95 -22.68 -4.35
CA GLY A 245 -21.06 -21.54 -4.53
C GLY A 245 -19.73 -21.63 -3.77
N GLN A 246 -19.50 -22.70 -3.01
CA GLN A 246 -18.13 -23.08 -2.68
C GLN A 246 -17.47 -23.64 -3.95
N PRO A 247 -16.19 -23.35 -4.23
CA PRO A 247 -15.51 -24.00 -5.34
C PRO A 247 -15.65 -25.50 -5.11
N GLU A 248 -16.32 -26.19 -6.05
CA GLU A 248 -16.37 -27.64 -6.07
C GLU A 248 -14.93 -28.13 -5.85
N PHE A 249 -14.75 -29.09 -4.95
CA PHE A 249 -13.49 -29.82 -4.86
C PHE A 249 -13.19 -30.30 -6.28
N ASP A 250 -12.19 -29.68 -6.91
CA ASP A 250 -11.82 -29.93 -8.29
C ASP A 250 -11.64 -31.45 -8.45
N GLU A 251 -12.58 -32.11 -9.14
CA GLU A 251 -12.70 -33.57 -9.13
C GLU A 251 -11.47 -34.25 -9.76
N ASP A 252 -10.69 -33.49 -10.55
CA ASP A 252 -9.42 -33.92 -11.11
C ASP A 252 -8.39 -32.77 -11.13
N PRO A 253 -7.68 -32.50 -10.03
CA PRO A 253 -6.70 -31.41 -9.99
C PRO A 253 -5.52 -31.62 -10.96
N ALA A 254 -5.35 -32.83 -11.51
CA ALA A 254 -4.28 -33.15 -12.45
C ALA A 254 -4.46 -32.51 -13.84
N HIS A 255 -5.67 -32.04 -14.19
CA HIS A 255 -5.90 -31.29 -15.42
C HIS A 255 -5.30 -29.88 -15.41
N ARG A 256 -4.90 -29.37 -14.24
CA ARG A 256 -4.36 -28.02 -14.10
C ARG A 256 -2.95 -27.96 -14.69
N PRO A 257 -2.61 -26.89 -15.43
CA PRO A 257 -1.45 -26.86 -16.31
C PRO A 257 -0.09 -26.83 -15.58
N LEU A 258 -0.07 -26.58 -14.28
CA LEU A 258 1.14 -26.67 -13.45
C LEU A 258 1.00 -27.70 -12.32
N TYR A 259 0.03 -28.61 -12.40
CA TYR A 259 -0.12 -29.67 -11.40
C TYR A 259 1.17 -30.49 -11.26
N GLY A 260 1.59 -30.73 -10.01
CA GLY A 260 2.83 -31.46 -9.71
C GLY A 260 4.13 -30.65 -9.89
N ARG A 261 4.06 -29.43 -10.45
CA ARG A 261 5.22 -28.54 -10.60
C ARG A 261 5.50 -27.73 -9.34
N HIS A 262 6.76 -27.41 -9.12
CA HIS A 262 7.20 -26.43 -8.16
C HIS A 262 7.56 -25.10 -8.84
N VAL A 263 6.91 -24.01 -8.43
CA VAL A 263 7.20 -22.66 -8.90
C VAL A 263 7.76 -21.83 -7.76
N LEU A 264 8.99 -21.35 -7.92
CA LEU A 264 9.67 -20.44 -6.99
C LEU A 264 9.45 -18.99 -7.44
N ILE A 265 9.08 -18.10 -6.52
CA ILE A 265 8.79 -16.70 -6.84
C ILE A 265 9.44 -15.81 -5.80
N THR A 266 10.14 -14.75 -6.23
CA THR A 266 10.56 -13.65 -5.33
C THR A 266 9.66 -12.44 -5.55
N ALA A 267 9.32 -11.71 -4.48
CA ALA A 267 8.51 -10.49 -4.58
C ALA A 267 8.89 -9.44 -3.53
N GLY A 268 8.46 -8.20 -3.77
CA GLY A 268 8.68 -7.08 -2.84
C GLY A 268 10.05 -6.41 -2.98
N PRO A 269 10.32 -5.35 -2.21
CA PRO A 269 11.63 -4.73 -2.11
C PRO A 269 12.53 -5.48 -1.12
N THR A 270 13.85 -5.34 -1.21
CA THR A 270 14.75 -5.63 -0.07
C THR A 270 15.04 -4.35 0.72
N ARG A 271 15.42 -4.51 2.00
CA ARG A 271 15.83 -3.44 2.91
C ARG A 271 17.23 -3.74 3.42
N GLU A 272 18.21 -2.98 2.94
CA GLU A 272 19.61 -3.15 3.31
C GLU A 272 19.95 -2.24 4.49
N PRO A 273 20.13 -2.76 5.72
CA PRO A 273 20.31 -1.94 6.90
C PRO A 273 21.58 -1.07 6.81
N ILE A 274 21.47 0.15 7.30
CA ILE A 274 22.58 1.09 7.53
C ILE A 274 22.92 1.08 9.03
N ASP A 275 21.88 1.17 9.85
CA ASP A 275 21.87 1.10 11.30
C ASP A 275 20.51 0.49 11.74
N PRO A 276 20.21 0.27 13.03
CA PRO A 276 18.95 -0.38 13.44
C PRO A 276 17.67 0.40 13.09
N VAL A 277 17.80 1.64 12.59
CA VAL A 277 16.68 2.55 12.30
C VAL A 277 16.58 2.88 10.82
N ARG A 278 17.66 2.72 10.04
CA ARG A 278 17.75 3.17 8.66
C ARG A 278 18.18 2.04 7.75
N TYR A 279 17.67 2.05 6.53
CA TYR A 279 18.02 1.09 5.49
C TYR A 279 17.98 1.74 4.10
N ILE A 280 18.58 1.07 3.12
CA ILE A 280 18.47 1.36 1.69
C ILE A 280 17.41 0.42 1.12
N ALA A 281 16.44 0.94 0.36
CA ALA A 281 15.37 0.12 -0.22
C ALA A 281 14.82 0.71 -1.52
N ASN A 282 14.06 -0.12 -2.23
CA ASN A 282 13.41 0.21 -3.49
C ASN A 282 11.91 0.47 -3.26
N ARG A 283 11.23 1.15 -4.21
CA ARG A 283 9.81 1.51 -4.10
C ARG A 283 8.83 0.42 -4.58
N SER A 284 9.28 -0.84 -4.62
CA SER A 284 8.44 -1.94 -5.11
C SER A 284 7.26 -2.18 -4.17
N SER A 285 6.08 -2.32 -4.74
CA SER A 285 4.86 -2.71 -4.00
C SER A 285 4.73 -4.22 -3.78
N GLY A 286 5.53 -5.04 -4.47
CA GLY A 286 5.40 -6.51 -4.46
C GLY A 286 4.18 -7.08 -5.20
N LYS A 287 3.19 -6.24 -5.56
CA LYS A 287 1.91 -6.66 -6.15
C LYS A 287 2.04 -7.63 -7.33
N GLN A 288 2.98 -7.40 -8.25
CA GLN A 288 3.14 -8.24 -9.43
C GLN A 288 3.59 -9.67 -9.07
N GLY A 289 4.55 -9.81 -8.16
CA GLY A 289 5.03 -11.13 -7.72
C GLY A 289 3.96 -11.91 -6.97
N PHE A 290 3.18 -11.23 -6.10
CA PHE A 290 2.04 -11.84 -5.41
C PHE A 290 0.93 -12.27 -6.38
N ALA A 291 0.66 -11.49 -7.41
CA ALA A 291 -0.31 -11.87 -8.45
C ALA A 291 0.16 -13.11 -9.23
N ILE A 292 1.45 -13.20 -9.57
CA ILE A 292 2.04 -14.39 -10.22
C ILE A 292 1.93 -15.60 -9.30
N ALA A 293 2.22 -15.44 -8.00
CA ALA A 293 2.08 -16.53 -7.02
C ALA A 293 0.63 -17.04 -6.91
N ALA A 294 -0.34 -16.14 -6.84
CA ALA A 294 -1.76 -16.50 -6.83
C ALA A 294 -2.16 -17.27 -8.09
N MET A 295 -1.71 -16.82 -9.28
CA MET A 295 -2.03 -17.49 -10.55
C MET A 295 -1.31 -18.83 -10.71
N ALA A 296 -0.07 -18.96 -10.24
CA ALA A 296 0.66 -20.22 -10.26
C ALA A 296 0.00 -21.28 -9.35
N ALA A 297 -0.43 -20.88 -8.14
CA ALA A 297 -1.16 -21.76 -7.22
C ALA A 297 -2.53 -22.17 -7.80
N ALA A 298 -3.26 -21.22 -8.40
CA ALA A 298 -4.52 -21.50 -9.10
C ALA A 298 -4.33 -22.46 -10.29
N ALA A 299 -3.17 -22.39 -10.97
CA ALA A 299 -2.77 -23.31 -12.03
C ALA A 299 -2.28 -24.69 -11.51
N GLY A 300 -2.36 -24.96 -10.21
CA GLY A 300 -2.06 -26.26 -9.61
C GLY A 300 -0.61 -26.44 -9.15
N ALA A 301 0.25 -25.42 -9.25
CA ALA A 301 1.62 -25.51 -8.80
C ALA A 301 1.71 -25.57 -7.26
N ARG A 302 2.71 -26.28 -6.75
CA ARG A 302 3.27 -25.98 -5.43
C ARG A 302 4.05 -24.67 -5.56
N VAL A 303 3.74 -23.66 -4.76
CA VAL A 303 4.35 -22.32 -4.88
C VAL A 303 5.13 -21.97 -3.62
N THR A 304 6.41 -21.65 -3.78
CA THR A 304 7.21 -21.00 -2.73
C THR A 304 7.37 -19.52 -3.08
N LEU A 305 6.88 -18.63 -2.23
CA LEU A 305 6.97 -17.18 -2.39
C LEU A 305 7.93 -16.58 -1.35
N ILE A 306 9.10 -16.12 -1.79
CA ILE A 306 10.05 -15.41 -0.96
C ILE A 306 9.77 -13.91 -1.08
N ALA A 307 9.23 -13.32 -0.02
CA ALA A 307 8.74 -11.95 -0.02
C ALA A 307 9.64 -11.06 0.86
N GLY A 308 10.15 -9.98 0.26
CA GLY A 308 10.67 -8.87 1.03
C GLY A 308 9.55 -8.04 1.69
N PRO A 309 9.88 -7.00 2.47
CA PRO A 309 8.92 -6.37 3.36
C PRO A 309 7.73 -5.70 2.63
N VAL A 310 6.54 -6.31 2.71
CA VAL A 310 5.27 -5.83 2.15
C VAL A 310 4.07 -6.22 3.02
N HIS A 311 2.99 -5.44 2.95
CA HIS A 311 1.71 -5.68 3.65
C HIS A 311 0.65 -6.30 2.73
N LEU A 312 1.03 -7.27 1.90
CA LEU A 312 0.10 -8.01 1.04
C LEU A 312 -0.31 -9.33 1.71
N PRO A 313 -1.58 -9.74 1.64
CA PRO A 313 -2.00 -11.04 2.14
C PRO A 313 -1.37 -12.16 1.30
N THR A 314 -1.02 -13.27 1.95
CA THR A 314 -0.54 -14.47 1.25
C THR A 314 -1.69 -15.08 0.44
N PRO A 315 -1.51 -15.32 -0.88
CA PRO A 315 -2.55 -15.96 -1.67
C PRO A 315 -2.83 -17.40 -1.19
N PRO A 316 -4.07 -17.92 -1.34
CA PRO A 316 -4.37 -19.31 -1.02
C PRO A 316 -3.47 -20.29 -1.79
N GLY A 317 -2.98 -21.33 -1.12
CA GLY A 317 -2.11 -22.35 -1.74
C GLY A 317 -0.67 -21.93 -1.99
N VAL A 318 -0.21 -20.82 -1.40
CA VAL A 318 1.17 -20.32 -1.50
C VAL A 318 1.89 -20.42 -0.16
N ASP A 319 3.08 -21.03 -0.17
CA ASP A 319 3.98 -21.07 0.99
C ASP A 319 4.87 -19.82 0.96
N ARG A 320 4.58 -18.84 1.83
CA ARG A 320 5.32 -17.58 1.93
C ARG A 320 6.47 -17.67 2.94
N ILE A 321 7.64 -17.15 2.56
CA ILE A 321 8.81 -16.94 3.41
C ILE A 321 9.12 -15.44 3.42
N ASP A 322 9.07 -14.81 4.59
CA ASP A 322 9.41 -13.39 4.75
C ASP A 322 10.92 -13.21 4.99
N ILE A 323 11.50 -12.23 4.30
CA ILE A 323 12.90 -11.82 4.42
C ILE A 323 12.97 -10.29 4.52
N GLU A 324 14.13 -9.77 4.89
CA GLU A 324 14.40 -8.33 4.81
C GLU A 324 15.46 -7.99 3.76
N THR A 325 16.58 -8.73 3.74
CA THR A 325 17.77 -8.35 2.96
C THR A 325 17.93 -9.14 1.66
N ALA A 326 18.73 -8.62 0.73
CA ALA A 326 19.12 -9.35 -0.48
C ALA A 326 19.87 -10.66 -0.18
N ASP A 327 20.71 -10.69 0.86
CA ASP A 327 21.46 -11.89 1.26
C ASP A 327 20.51 -12.98 1.78
N GLU A 328 19.53 -12.61 2.60
CA GLU A 328 18.49 -13.53 3.08
C GLU A 328 17.65 -14.06 1.91
N MET A 329 17.24 -13.18 0.99
CA MET A 329 16.51 -13.60 -0.21
C MET A 329 17.32 -14.62 -1.03
N ALA A 330 18.62 -14.38 -1.24
CA ALA A 330 19.49 -15.29 -1.95
C ALA A 330 19.61 -16.66 -1.24
N ALA A 331 19.72 -16.65 0.10
CA ALA A 331 19.79 -17.86 0.91
C ALA A 331 18.50 -18.68 0.81
N GLU A 332 17.34 -18.04 0.95
CA GLU A 332 16.04 -18.72 0.86
C GLU A 332 15.75 -19.22 -0.56
N VAL A 333 16.15 -18.48 -1.60
CA VAL A 333 16.06 -18.96 -2.99
C VAL A 333 16.83 -20.26 -3.15
N ASN A 334 18.05 -20.33 -2.62
CA ASN A 334 18.88 -21.53 -2.71
C ASN A 334 18.34 -22.72 -1.90
N LYS A 335 17.65 -22.46 -0.78
CA LYS A 335 16.98 -23.50 0.04
C LYS A 335 15.73 -24.05 -0.64
N ALA A 336 15.00 -23.21 -1.38
CA ALA A 336 13.77 -23.62 -2.06
C ALA A 336 14.02 -24.52 -3.29
N LEU A 337 15.25 -24.58 -3.82
CA LEU A 337 15.58 -25.44 -4.95
C LEU A 337 15.58 -26.94 -4.57
N PRO A 338 15.17 -27.85 -5.49
CA PRO A 338 14.87 -27.61 -6.90
C PRO A 338 13.47 -27.04 -7.16
N ALA A 339 13.32 -26.30 -8.26
CA ALA A 339 12.04 -25.81 -8.78
C ALA A 339 11.98 -26.01 -10.30
N ASP A 340 10.80 -26.25 -10.85
CA ASP A 340 10.59 -26.37 -12.30
C ASP A 340 10.69 -25.00 -12.99
N ALA A 341 10.10 -23.97 -12.36
CA ALA A 341 10.19 -22.60 -12.80
C ALA A 341 10.54 -21.64 -11.67
N ALA A 342 11.23 -20.56 -12.01
CA ALA A 342 11.57 -19.47 -11.10
C ALA A 342 11.20 -18.11 -11.71
N PHE A 343 10.41 -17.31 -10.99
CA PHE A 343 10.11 -15.92 -11.30
C PHE A 343 10.84 -15.00 -10.32
N MET A 344 11.91 -14.36 -10.79
CA MET A 344 12.70 -13.40 -10.02
C MET A 344 12.11 -12.00 -10.19
N VAL A 345 11.03 -11.72 -9.44
CA VAL A 345 10.22 -10.48 -9.55
C VAL A 345 10.59 -9.43 -8.51
N ALA A 346 11.26 -9.83 -7.42
CA ALA A 346 11.63 -8.90 -6.36
C ALA A 346 12.51 -7.76 -6.86
N ALA A 347 12.31 -6.57 -6.30
CA ALA A 347 13.17 -5.42 -6.51
C ALA A 347 14.31 -5.46 -5.50
N VAL A 348 15.31 -6.29 -5.79
CA VAL A 348 16.53 -6.44 -4.99
C VAL A 348 17.37 -5.17 -5.11
N ALA A 349 17.83 -4.63 -3.99
CA ALA A 349 18.75 -3.50 -3.98
C ALA A 349 20.13 -3.92 -4.52
N ASP A 350 20.68 -3.17 -5.47
CA ASP A 350 22.01 -3.45 -6.05
C ASP A 350 23.15 -3.27 -5.05
N TRP A 351 22.95 -2.39 -4.06
CA TRP A 351 23.96 -1.98 -3.08
C TRP A 351 23.46 -2.14 -1.65
N LYS A 352 24.38 -2.55 -0.77
CA LYS A 352 24.23 -2.53 0.69
C LYS A 352 25.34 -1.72 1.34
N THR A 353 25.16 -1.39 2.62
CA THR A 353 26.30 -0.87 3.39
C THR A 353 27.32 -1.98 3.60
N ARG A 354 28.62 -1.64 3.49
CA ARG A 354 29.71 -2.60 3.73
C ARG A 354 29.75 -3.07 5.18
N ALA A 355 29.36 -2.18 6.11
CA ALA A 355 29.24 -2.49 7.52
C ALA A 355 27.95 -1.84 8.04
N VAL A 356 27.14 -2.64 8.73
CA VAL A 356 25.95 -2.18 9.45
C VAL A 356 26.40 -1.67 10.81
N ALA A 357 25.97 -0.46 11.19
CA ALA A 357 26.25 0.05 12.52
C ALA A 357 25.31 -0.59 13.54
N ASP A 358 25.84 -1.02 14.70
CA ASP A 358 25.02 -1.60 15.78
C ASP A 358 24.15 -0.54 16.49
N GLU A 359 24.56 0.72 16.41
CA GLU A 359 23.84 1.86 16.98
C GLU A 359 23.44 2.86 15.89
N LYS A 360 22.33 3.57 16.14
CA LYS A 360 21.88 4.67 15.29
C LYS A 360 23.02 5.66 15.07
N ILE A 361 23.42 5.85 13.82
CA ILE A 361 24.52 6.75 13.48
C ILE A 361 24.12 8.18 13.85
N LYS A 362 24.81 8.74 14.85
CA LYS A 362 24.64 10.11 15.34
C LYS A 362 25.28 11.11 14.39
N LYS A 363 24.68 12.30 14.26
CA LYS A 363 25.30 13.42 13.54
C LYS A 363 26.61 13.81 14.25
N ARG A 364 27.75 13.73 13.55
CA ARG A 364 29.04 14.24 14.03
C ARG A 364 29.44 15.44 13.18
N GLY A 365 29.48 16.63 13.78
CA GLY A 365 29.82 17.86 13.07
C GLY A 365 28.76 18.33 12.05
N SER A 366 29.18 19.10 11.04
CA SER A 366 28.29 19.71 10.04
C SER A 366 28.03 18.86 8.80
N ALA A 367 28.77 17.76 8.58
CA ALA A 367 28.67 16.92 7.40
C ALA A 367 28.00 15.56 7.70
N PRO A 368 27.18 15.02 6.78
CA PRO A 368 26.63 13.68 6.94
C PRO A 368 27.73 12.62 6.90
N PRO A 369 27.60 11.52 7.67
CA PRO A 369 28.54 10.41 7.62
C PRO A 369 28.51 9.74 6.25
N ALA A 370 29.68 9.46 5.68
CA ALA A 370 29.80 8.74 4.42
C ALA A 370 29.48 7.25 4.63
N LEU A 371 28.64 6.69 3.73
CA LEU A 371 28.33 5.26 3.71
C LEU A 371 29.24 4.56 2.70
N ALA A 372 30.07 3.63 3.17
CA ALA A 372 30.81 2.74 2.28
C ALA A 372 29.85 1.66 1.77
N LEU A 373 29.67 1.58 0.44
CA LEU A 373 28.77 0.61 -0.18
C LEU A 373 29.53 -0.65 -0.64
N ALA A 374 28.80 -1.76 -0.69
CA ALA A 374 29.21 -3.04 -1.28
C ALA A 374 28.07 -3.55 -2.17
N GLU A 375 28.41 -4.32 -3.21
CA GLU A 375 27.41 -4.94 -4.09
C GLU A 375 26.66 -6.05 -3.38
N ASN A 376 25.38 -6.18 -3.70
CA ASN A 376 24.54 -7.30 -3.27
C ASN A 376 24.63 -8.48 -4.25
N PRO A 377 24.23 -9.69 -3.80
CA PRO A 377 24.24 -10.87 -4.65
C PRO A 377 23.28 -10.70 -5.83
N ASP A 378 23.77 -11.07 -7.02
CA ASP A 378 22.96 -11.12 -8.24
C ASP A 378 22.20 -12.46 -8.29
N ILE A 379 21.06 -12.52 -7.60
CA ILE A 379 20.28 -13.76 -7.42
C ILE A 379 19.92 -14.41 -8.77
N LEU A 380 19.50 -13.60 -9.75
CA LEU A 380 19.12 -14.10 -11.08
C LEU A 380 20.31 -14.73 -11.81
N ALA A 381 21.45 -14.05 -11.87
CA ALA A 381 22.64 -14.59 -12.54
C ALA A 381 23.23 -15.79 -11.79
N THR A 382 23.20 -15.75 -10.46
CA THR A 382 23.66 -16.87 -9.61
C THR A 382 22.81 -18.11 -9.87
N LEU A 383 21.49 -17.95 -9.96
CA LEU A 383 20.57 -19.05 -10.26
C LEU A 383 20.74 -19.57 -11.68
N ALA A 384 20.98 -18.68 -12.66
CA ALA A 384 21.26 -19.06 -14.04
C ALA A 384 22.53 -19.91 -14.19
N ALA A 385 23.53 -19.69 -13.33
CA ALA A 385 24.79 -20.44 -13.32
C ALA A 385 24.77 -21.67 -12.38
N SER A 386 23.66 -21.94 -11.69
CA SER A 386 23.56 -23.02 -10.70
C SER A 386 23.36 -24.38 -11.35
N ASP A 387 23.97 -25.44 -10.79
CA ASP A 387 23.68 -26.83 -11.18
C ASP A 387 22.23 -27.25 -10.88
N ARG A 388 21.55 -26.49 -10.01
CA ARG A 388 20.12 -26.67 -9.66
C ARG A 388 19.24 -25.60 -10.32
N ARG A 389 19.70 -25.04 -11.45
CA ARG A 389 18.94 -24.06 -12.23
C ARG A 389 17.56 -24.62 -12.60
N PRO A 390 16.47 -23.88 -12.37
CA PRO A 390 15.14 -24.26 -12.85
C PRO A 390 15.09 -24.43 -14.36
N ALA A 391 14.19 -25.27 -14.85
CA ALA A 391 14.02 -25.47 -16.29
C ALA A 391 13.66 -24.15 -16.97
N LEU A 392 12.75 -23.37 -16.36
CA LEU A 392 12.38 -22.03 -16.79
C LEU A 392 12.79 -20.96 -15.76
N LEU A 393 13.70 -20.08 -16.15
CA LEU A 393 14.17 -18.95 -15.33
C LEU A 393 13.72 -17.61 -15.94
N VAL A 394 12.84 -16.92 -15.22
CA VAL A 394 12.23 -15.66 -15.63
C VAL A 394 12.73 -14.53 -14.72
N GLY A 395 13.35 -13.51 -15.31
CA GLY A 395 13.71 -12.26 -14.63
C GLY A 395 12.78 -11.11 -14.99
N PHE A 396 12.83 -10.04 -14.19
CA PHE A 396 12.08 -8.81 -14.43
C PHE A 396 13.02 -7.61 -14.65
N ALA A 397 12.57 -6.66 -15.46
CA ALA A 397 13.29 -5.44 -15.75
C ALA A 397 12.32 -4.25 -15.77
N ALA A 398 12.53 -3.32 -14.85
CA ALA A 398 11.89 -2.02 -14.91
C ALA A 398 12.86 -1.04 -15.55
N GLU A 399 12.49 -0.48 -16.69
CA GLU A 399 13.32 0.44 -17.47
C GLU A 399 12.52 1.73 -17.70
N THR A 400 13.17 2.89 -17.78
CA THR A 400 12.50 4.17 -18.06
C THR A 400 12.67 4.61 -19.51
N GLU A 401 13.67 4.06 -20.20
CA GLU A 401 14.06 4.38 -21.57
C GLU A 401 14.65 3.12 -22.20
N HIS A 402 14.64 3.01 -23.53
CA HIS A 402 15.27 1.91 -24.27
C HIS A 402 14.87 0.50 -23.77
N VAL A 403 13.61 0.33 -23.36
CA VAL A 403 13.10 -0.84 -22.61
C VAL A 403 13.50 -2.17 -23.27
N LEU A 404 13.28 -2.33 -24.58
CA LEU A 404 13.55 -3.57 -25.30
C LEU A 404 15.04 -3.88 -25.46
N GLU A 405 15.86 -2.86 -25.74
CA GLU A 405 17.31 -2.99 -25.90
C GLU A 405 17.95 -3.41 -24.57
N ASN A 406 17.60 -2.70 -23.48
CA ASN A 406 18.08 -2.99 -22.13
C ASN A 406 17.64 -4.37 -21.66
N ALA A 407 16.38 -4.75 -21.89
CA ALA A 407 15.85 -6.05 -21.53
C ALA A 407 16.53 -7.20 -22.28
N THR A 408 16.79 -7.01 -23.58
CA THR A 408 17.53 -7.98 -24.41
C THR A 408 18.96 -8.16 -23.89
N ALA A 409 19.67 -7.05 -23.64
CA ALA A 409 21.02 -7.09 -23.08
C ALA A 409 21.03 -7.75 -21.68
N LYS A 410 20.04 -7.44 -20.84
CA LYS A 410 19.89 -8.03 -19.49
C LYS A 410 19.63 -9.53 -19.57
N ARG A 411 18.79 -10.02 -20.49
CA ARG A 411 18.53 -11.45 -20.68
C ARG A 411 19.83 -12.22 -20.96
N HIS A 412 20.62 -11.73 -21.91
CA HIS A 412 21.90 -12.33 -22.26
C HIS A 412 22.91 -12.27 -21.11
N ARG A 413 23.08 -11.10 -20.49
CA ARG A 413 24.05 -10.90 -19.40
C ARG A 413 23.72 -11.72 -18.15
N LYS A 414 22.44 -11.90 -17.84
CA LYS A 414 21.97 -12.60 -16.63
C LYS A 414 21.72 -14.10 -16.87
N GLY A 415 21.75 -14.56 -18.13
CA GLY A 415 21.48 -15.96 -18.47
C GLY A 415 20.04 -16.42 -18.19
N ALA A 416 19.07 -15.49 -18.21
CA ALA A 416 17.66 -15.82 -18.02
C ALA A 416 17.05 -16.34 -19.33
N ASP A 417 16.05 -17.22 -19.22
CA ASP A 417 15.29 -17.66 -20.39
C ASP A 417 14.44 -16.49 -20.90
N TRP A 418 13.72 -15.84 -19.97
CA TRP A 418 12.88 -14.68 -20.23
C TRP A 418 13.27 -13.49 -19.36
N ILE A 419 13.17 -12.28 -19.93
CA ILE A 419 13.10 -11.03 -19.18
C ILE A 419 11.76 -10.37 -19.47
N ILE A 420 10.97 -10.16 -18.42
CA ILE A 420 9.73 -9.40 -18.46
C ILE A 420 10.08 -7.94 -18.22
N ALA A 421 10.02 -7.14 -19.27
CA ALA A 421 10.38 -5.74 -19.26
C ALA A 421 9.13 -4.87 -19.19
N ASN A 422 9.13 -3.85 -18.33
CA ASN A 422 8.04 -2.90 -18.26
C ASN A 422 8.59 -1.48 -18.16
N ASP A 423 7.94 -0.56 -18.86
CA ASP A 423 8.25 0.87 -18.77
C ASP A 423 7.76 1.41 -17.41
N VAL A 424 8.66 1.99 -16.63
CA VAL A 424 8.36 2.63 -15.34
C VAL A 424 8.58 4.15 -15.36
N ALA A 425 8.77 4.74 -16.53
CA ALA A 425 8.85 6.18 -16.69
C ALA A 425 7.62 6.86 -16.06
N PHE A 426 7.84 8.01 -15.44
CA PHE A 426 6.80 8.80 -14.81
C PHE A 426 5.84 9.35 -15.87
N SER A 427 4.77 8.62 -16.14
CA SER A 427 3.61 9.12 -16.89
C SER A 427 2.62 9.73 -15.89
N ASP A 428 2.28 11.01 -16.08
CA ASP A 428 1.26 11.75 -15.32
C ASP A 428 1.40 11.74 -13.78
N GLY A 429 2.63 11.71 -13.27
CA GLY A 429 2.91 11.83 -11.82
C GLY A 429 2.54 10.61 -10.98
N LYS A 430 2.20 9.46 -11.59
CA LYS A 430 2.02 8.17 -10.91
C LYS A 430 3.14 7.21 -11.31
N SER A 431 3.79 6.59 -10.32
CA SER A 431 4.81 5.56 -10.59
C SER A 431 4.14 4.22 -10.92
N VAL A 432 4.48 3.62 -12.07
CA VAL A 432 4.04 2.27 -12.48
C VAL A 432 4.45 1.20 -11.45
N MET A 433 5.51 1.45 -10.67
CA MET A 433 5.96 0.57 -9.57
C MET A 433 4.93 0.34 -8.46
N GLY A 434 3.83 1.10 -8.44
CA GLY A 434 2.68 0.91 -7.53
C GLY A 434 1.29 0.83 -8.19
N GLY A 435 1.16 1.19 -9.48
CA GLY A 435 -0.12 1.23 -10.20
C GLY A 435 -0.77 -0.13 -10.44
N ASP A 436 -2.05 -0.18 -10.80
CA ASP A 436 -2.77 -1.46 -10.98
C ASP A 436 -2.72 -1.99 -12.42
N LEU A 437 -2.33 -1.15 -13.38
CA LEU A 437 -2.12 -1.50 -14.79
C LEU A 437 -0.64 -1.67 -15.09
N ASN A 438 -0.33 -2.54 -16.03
CA ASN A 438 1.03 -2.82 -16.48
C ASN A 438 1.03 -3.16 -17.98
N GLU A 439 1.95 -2.58 -18.72
CA GLU A 439 2.30 -2.98 -20.08
C GLU A 439 3.65 -3.67 -20.03
N VAL A 440 3.74 -4.89 -20.56
CA VAL A 440 4.95 -5.70 -20.42
C VAL A 440 5.40 -6.30 -21.76
N HIS A 441 6.71 -6.36 -21.94
CA HIS A 441 7.37 -7.02 -23.04
C HIS A 441 8.10 -8.25 -22.54
N ILE A 442 7.80 -9.41 -23.13
CA ILE A 442 8.43 -10.69 -22.84
C ILE A 442 9.58 -10.86 -23.82
N VAL A 443 10.81 -10.70 -23.34
CA VAL A 443 12.02 -10.90 -24.15
C VAL A 443 12.54 -12.31 -23.93
N SER A 444 12.57 -13.12 -24.99
CA SER A 444 13.00 -14.53 -24.95
C SER A 444 14.05 -14.84 -26.02
N ALA A 445 14.51 -16.09 -26.10
CA ALA A 445 15.38 -16.55 -27.20
C ALA A 445 14.68 -16.54 -28.57
N HIS A 446 13.35 -16.60 -28.60
CA HIS A 446 12.56 -16.64 -29.84
C HIS A 446 12.14 -15.25 -30.33
N GLY A 447 12.50 -14.20 -29.61
CA GLY A 447 12.13 -12.82 -29.92
C GLY A 447 11.37 -12.13 -28.78
N VAL A 448 10.71 -11.03 -29.12
CA VAL A 448 9.97 -10.17 -28.20
C VAL A 448 8.47 -10.32 -28.45
N GLU A 449 7.71 -10.56 -27.38
CA GLU A 449 6.25 -10.58 -27.41
C GLU A 449 5.72 -9.49 -26.47
N SER A 450 4.81 -8.63 -26.94
CA SER A 450 4.27 -7.51 -26.14
C SER A 450 2.85 -7.82 -25.67
N LEU A 451 2.60 -7.67 -24.38
CA LEU A 451 1.26 -7.70 -23.81
C LEU A 451 0.73 -6.26 -23.71
N PRO A 452 -0.51 -5.98 -24.14
CA PRO A 452 -1.09 -4.65 -24.02
C PRO A 452 -1.23 -4.25 -22.55
N GLN A 453 -1.39 -2.96 -22.29
CA GLN A 453 -1.65 -2.46 -20.94
C GLN A 453 -2.88 -3.15 -20.34
N MET A 454 -2.69 -3.88 -19.24
CA MET A 454 -3.76 -4.62 -18.57
C MET A 454 -3.52 -4.69 -17.07
N PRO A 455 -4.54 -5.08 -16.27
CA PRO A 455 -4.37 -5.28 -14.84
C PRO A 455 -3.28 -6.30 -14.48
N LYS A 456 -2.60 -6.11 -13.33
CA LYS A 456 -1.49 -6.97 -12.89
C LYS A 456 -1.84 -8.44 -12.74
N ASP A 457 -3.07 -8.77 -12.35
CA ASP A 457 -3.59 -10.14 -12.27
C ASP A 457 -3.75 -10.78 -13.66
N LYS A 458 -4.13 -9.98 -14.67
CA LYS A 458 -4.20 -10.42 -16.07
C LYS A 458 -2.81 -10.65 -16.64
N VAL A 459 -1.85 -9.74 -16.39
CA VAL A 459 -0.45 -9.97 -16.75
C VAL A 459 0.06 -11.24 -16.09
N ALA A 460 -0.17 -11.41 -14.79
CA ALA A 460 0.25 -12.62 -14.06
C ALA A 460 -0.33 -13.90 -14.66
N ARG A 461 -1.61 -13.89 -15.03
CA ARG A 461 -2.27 -15.03 -15.69
C ARG A 461 -1.60 -15.38 -17.02
N GLU A 462 -1.37 -14.37 -17.88
CA GLU A 462 -0.73 -14.56 -19.18
C GLU A 462 0.70 -15.11 -19.06
N LEU A 463 1.46 -14.63 -18.07
CA LEU A 463 2.81 -15.12 -17.78
C LEU A 463 2.81 -16.57 -17.29
N VAL A 464 1.91 -16.92 -16.35
CA VAL A 464 1.79 -18.28 -15.81
C VAL A 464 1.34 -19.27 -16.89
N GLN A 465 0.38 -18.91 -17.73
CA GLN A 465 -0.06 -19.76 -18.84
C GLN A 465 1.05 -20.02 -19.86
N ARG A 466 1.83 -18.99 -20.20
CA ARG A 466 3.00 -19.15 -21.08
C ARG A 466 4.06 -20.04 -20.44
N ALA A 467 4.34 -19.83 -19.15
CA ALA A 467 5.32 -20.63 -18.43
C ALA A 467 4.94 -22.11 -18.39
N ALA A 468 3.66 -22.43 -18.16
CA ALA A 468 3.18 -23.81 -18.22
C ALA A 468 3.43 -24.45 -19.59
N ARG A 469 3.02 -23.79 -20.68
CA ARG A 469 3.26 -24.28 -22.05
C ARG A 469 4.74 -24.46 -22.37
N ALA A 470 5.59 -23.56 -21.85
CA ALA A 470 7.03 -23.64 -22.04
C ALA A 470 7.63 -24.85 -21.31
N LEU A 471 7.19 -25.13 -20.09
CA LEU A 471 7.61 -26.31 -19.33
C LEU A 471 7.17 -27.62 -20.01
N ASP A 472 5.92 -27.69 -20.47
CA ASP A 472 5.42 -28.86 -21.20
C ASP A 472 6.25 -29.13 -22.47
N ALA A 473 6.53 -28.08 -23.25
CA ALA A 473 7.37 -28.20 -24.44
C ALA A 473 8.82 -28.62 -24.14
N MET A 474 9.35 -28.27 -22.97
CA MET A 474 10.70 -28.69 -22.55
C MET A 474 10.74 -30.18 -22.17
N GLU A 475 9.70 -30.69 -21.54
CA GLU A 475 9.59 -32.13 -21.22
C GLU A 475 9.44 -32.98 -22.47
N ASP A 476 8.60 -32.56 -23.42
CA ASP A 476 8.41 -33.27 -24.68
C ASP A 476 9.72 -33.39 -25.48
N ASN A 477 10.56 -32.35 -25.45
CA ASN A 477 11.88 -32.35 -26.10
C ASN A 477 12.97 -33.13 -25.34
N GLY A 478 12.80 -33.34 -24.03
CA GLY A 478 13.75 -34.08 -23.20
C GLY A 478 13.54 -35.60 -23.20
N ASN A 479 12.37 -36.06 -23.63
CA ASN A 479 12.00 -37.48 -23.76
C ASN A 479 12.21 -38.06 -25.18
N GLY A 480 12.86 -37.31 -26.08
CA GLY A 480 13.08 -37.64 -27.49
C GLY A 480 14.46 -38.23 -27.81
#